data_AF-A0A927ABU4-F1
#
_entry.id   AF-A0A927ABU4-F1
#
_cell.length_a   1.000
_cell.length_b   1.000
_cell.length_c   1.000
_cell.angle_alpha   90.00
_cell.angle_beta   90.00
_cell.angle_gamma   90.00
#
_symmetry.space_group_name_H-M   'P 1'
#
loop_
_entity.id
_entity.type
_entity.pdbx_description
1 polymer ?
#
loop_
_entity_poly.entity_id
_entity_poly.type
_entity_poly.pdbx_seq_one_letter_code
_entity_poly.pdbx_strand_id
1 'polypeptide(L)'
;MPSFRKRGIVISMLAAVSVLAASCGESKVSQCNKLIEVANKAVSDVQAITTSANPQDVNAMTQIAETADQARASMEALELSDESLQAFKQRFVTMYADTSKATRDLVTAVNANNSQGAEAAYTALQTATDQETPLVNEVNTYCGGTAQ
;
A
#
# COMPACT_ATOMS: atom_id res chain seq x y z
N MET A 1 15.78 5.81 -82.96
CA MET A 1 15.52 6.92 -82.01
C MET A 1 14.05 7.28 -82.15
N PRO A 2 13.31 7.73 -81.11
CA PRO A 2 13.43 7.60 -79.65
C PRO A 2 12.33 6.60 -79.13
N SER A 3 11.89 6.51 -77.86
CA SER A 3 12.56 6.38 -76.54
C SER A 3 11.55 5.85 -75.46
N PHE A 4 11.98 5.78 -74.19
CA PHE A 4 11.19 5.72 -72.93
C PHE A 4 10.16 4.61 -72.63
N ARG A 5 10.69 3.59 -71.94
CA ARG A 5 10.18 2.99 -70.67
C ARG A 5 8.91 3.60 -70.05
N LYS A 6 8.03 2.73 -69.54
CA LYS A 6 7.45 2.84 -68.18
C LYS A 6 7.12 1.45 -67.62
N ARG A 7 7.72 1.08 -66.49
CA ARG A 7 7.39 -0.14 -65.73
C ARG A 7 6.04 0.08 -65.05
N GLY A 8 5.08 -0.82 -65.23
CA GLY A 8 3.88 -0.88 -64.39
C GLY A 8 4.28 -1.31 -62.97
N ILE A 9 4.23 -0.39 -62.02
CA ILE A 9 4.47 -0.70 -60.61
C ILE A 9 3.16 -1.25 -60.04
N VAL A 10 3.18 -2.52 -59.64
CA VAL A 10 2.06 -3.15 -58.92
C VAL A 10 2.09 -2.62 -57.49
N ILE A 11 1.12 -1.78 -57.12
CA ILE A 11 0.98 -1.27 -55.76
C ILE A 11 0.09 -2.25 -54.97
N SER A 12 0.72 -3.21 -54.29
CA SER A 12 0.05 -4.02 -53.28
C SER A 12 -0.23 -3.16 -52.05
N MET A 13 -1.49 -2.76 -51.85
CA MET A 13 -1.93 -2.16 -50.58
C MET A 13 -2.04 -3.23 -49.50
N LEU A 14 -0.95 -3.52 -48.79
CA LEU A 14 -1.06 -4.08 -47.45
C LEU A 14 -1.49 -2.96 -46.49
N ALA A 15 -2.80 -2.88 -46.23
CA ALA A 15 -3.31 -2.11 -45.11
C ALA A 15 -2.87 -2.80 -43.80
N ALA A 16 -1.80 -2.29 -43.19
CA ALA A 16 -1.41 -2.71 -41.85
C ALA A 16 -2.49 -2.27 -40.86
N VAL A 17 -3.30 -3.22 -40.40
CA VAL A 17 -4.25 -2.98 -39.31
C VAL A 17 -3.44 -2.85 -38.02
N SER A 18 -3.13 -1.61 -37.65
CA SER A 18 -2.58 -1.28 -36.35
C SER A 18 -3.60 -1.66 -35.28
N VAL A 19 -3.48 -2.87 -34.74
CA VAL A 19 -4.20 -3.25 -33.52
C VAL A 19 -3.69 -2.35 -32.41
N LEU A 20 -4.46 -1.30 -32.12
CA LEU A 20 -4.32 -0.53 -30.90
C LEU A 20 -4.66 -1.47 -29.75
N ALA A 21 -3.63 -2.14 -29.24
CA ALA A 21 -3.69 -2.81 -27.95
C ALA A 21 -3.87 -1.73 -26.89
N ALA A 22 -5.13 -1.34 -26.63
CA ALA A 22 -5.49 -0.70 -25.39
C ALA A 22 -4.97 -1.60 -24.28
N SER A 23 -4.01 -1.11 -23.48
CA SER A 23 -3.36 -1.95 -22.49
C SER A 23 -4.40 -2.38 -21.47
N CYS A 24 -4.76 -3.66 -21.47
CA CYS A 24 -5.64 -4.29 -20.49
C CYS A 24 -4.93 -4.44 -19.12
N GLY A 25 -4.33 -3.36 -18.64
CA GLY A 25 -3.86 -3.24 -17.27
C GLY A 25 -5.04 -2.89 -16.35
N GLU A 26 -4.89 -3.23 -15.07
CA GLU A 26 -5.87 -2.86 -14.06
C GLU A 26 -5.95 -1.34 -13.92
N SER A 27 -7.15 -0.78 -13.85
CA SER A 27 -7.33 0.68 -13.73
C SER A 27 -6.78 1.22 -12.41
N LYS A 28 -6.30 2.46 -12.41
CA LYS A 28 -5.86 3.17 -11.20
C LYS A 28 -6.92 3.11 -10.09
N VAL A 29 -8.20 3.25 -10.44
CA VAL A 29 -9.32 3.17 -9.48
C VAL A 29 -9.39 1.79 -8.80
N SER A 30 -9.24 0.70 -9.55
CA SER A 30 -9.26 -0.66 -9.00
C SER A 30 -8.04 -0.92 -8.10
N GLN A 31 -6.86 -0.45 -8.51
CA GLN A 31 -5.64 -0.52 -7.70
C GLN A 31 -5.73 0.32 -6.40
N CYS A 32 -6.32 1.52 -6.48
CA CYS A 32 -6.62 2.36 -5.32
C CYS A 32 -7.55 1.65 -4.34
N ASN A 33 -8.62 1.02 -4.83
CA ASN A 33 -9.57 0.29 -3.99
C ASN A 33 -8.89 -0.85 -3.22
N LYS A 34 -8.04 -1.65 -3.87
CA LYS A 34 -7.27 -2.72 -3.21
C LYS A 34 -6.39 -2.20 -2.06
N LEU A 35 -5.66 -1.11 -2.30
CA LEU A 35 -4.77 -0.51 -1.29
C LEU A 35 -5.55 0.09 -0.11
N ILE A 36 -6.66 0.77 -0.40
CA ILE A 36 -7.55 1.34 0.62
C ILE A 36 -8.27 0.23 1.42
N GLU A 37 -8.67 -0.87 0.79
CA GLU A 37 -9.30 -2.02 1.46
C GLU A 37 -8.39 -2.65 2.51
N VAL A 38 -7.12 -2.91 2.18
CA VAL A 38 -6.15 -3.44 3.14
C VAL A 38 -5.90 -2.46 4.29
N ALA A 39 -5.73 -1.16 3.99
CA ALA A 39 -5.50 -0.14 5.01
C ALA A 39 -6.69 -0.01 5.98
N ASN A 40 -7.92 0.07 5.45
CA ASN A 40 -9.14 0.13 6.25
C ASN A 40 -9.36 -1.14 7.09
N LYS A 41 -9.02 -2.31 6.55
CA LYS A 41 -9.11 -3.56 7.30
C LYS A 41 -8.15 -3.58 8.49
N ALA A 42 -6.90 -3.12 8.32
CA ALA A 42 -5.94 -3.02 9.42
C ALA A 42 -6.47 -2.16 10.59
N VAL A 43 -7.07 -1.00 10.26
CA VAL A 43 -7.72 -0.12 11.26
C VAL A 43 -8.89 -0.83 11.95
N SER A 44 -9.76 -1.49 11.18
CA SER A 44 -10.92 -2.22 11.73
C SER A 44 -10.51 -3.37 12.67
N ASP A 45 -9.44 -4.09 12.34
CA ASP A 45 -8.95 -5.21 13.17
C ASP A 45 -8.36 -4.69 14.49
N VAL A 46 -7.57 -3.60 14.46
CA VAL A 46 -7.05 -2.92 15.67
C VAL A 46 -8.19 -2.32 16.51
N GLN A 47 -9.23 -1.78 15.89
CA GLN A 47 -10.42 -1.28 16.60
C GLN A 47 -11.18 -2.40 17.32
N ALA A 48 -11.27 -3.61 16.73
CA ALA A 48 -11.92 -4.74 17.38
C ALA A 48 -11.19 -5.19 18.66
N ILE A 49 -9.86 -5.19 18.63
CA ILE A 49 -9.02 -5.46 19.81
C ILE A 49 -9.21 -4.37 20.86
N THR A 50 -9.00 -3.10 20.49
CA THR A 50 -8.99 -1.98 21.45
C THR A 50 -10.35 -1.65 22.05
N THR A 51 -11.46 -1.92 21.36
CA THR A 51 -12.83 -1.73 21.90
C THR A 51 -13.19 -2.73 22.99
N SER A 52 -12.54 -3.90 23.01
CA SER A 52 -12.81 -4.97 23.99
C SER A 52 -11.74 -5.11 25.07
N ALA A 53 -10.55 -4.54 24.85
CA ALA A 53 -9.40 -4.64 25.76
C ALA A 53 -9.42 -3.62 26.91
N ASN A 54 -8.81 -4.02 28.04
CA ASN A 54 -8.37 -3.08 29.06
C ASN A 54 -7.08 -2.38 28.56
N PRO A 55 -6.91 -1.06 28.74
CA PRO A 55 -5.66 -0.36 28.39
C PRO A 55 -4.37 -0.92 28.99
N GLN A 56 -4.45 -1.74 30.05
CA GLN A 56 -3.30 -2.43 30.66
C GLN A 56 -3.15 -3.91 30.21
N ASP A 57 -3.93 -4.38 29.24
CA ASP A 57 -3.82 -5.76 28.75
C ASP A 57 -2.64 -5.92 27.78
N VAL A 58 -1.57 -6.53 28.29
CA VAL A 58 -0.35 -6.87 27.53
C VAL A 58 -0.64 -7.88 26.40
N ASN A 59 -1.71 -8.69 26.50
CA ASN A 59 -2.12 -9.59 25.41
C ASN A 59 -2.75 -8.81 24.26
N ALA A 60 -3.53 -7.76 24.55
CA ALA A 60 -4.11 -6.89 23.51
C ALA A 60 -3.00 -6.16 22.73
N MET A 61 -1.95 -5.69 23.41
CA MET A 61 -0.76 -5.15 22.74
C MET A 61 -0.08 -6.19 21.85
N THR A 62 0.04 -7.44 22.31
CA THR A 62 0.59 -8.53 21.50
C THR A 62 -0.24 -8.78 20.23
N GLN A 63 -1.57 -8.80 20.34
CA GLN A 63 -2.51 -8.94 19.23
C GLN A 63 -2.44 -7.76 18.24
N ILE A 64 -2.21 -6.53 18.72
CA ILE A 64 -1.99 -5.36 17.87
C ILE A 64 -0.72 -5.53 17.02
N ALA A 65 0.38 -6.02 17.60
CA ALA A 65 1.62 -6.28 16.86
C ALA A 65 1.46 -7.38 15.80
N GLU A 66 0.70 -8.43 16.11
CA GLU A 66 0.34 -9.49 15.16
C GLU A 66 -0.57 -8.99 14.04
N THR A 67 -1.53 -8.12 14.36
CA THR A 67 -2.42 -7.46 13.38
C THR A 67 -1.63 -6.56 12.44
N ALA A 68 -0.64 -5.82 12.96
CA ALA A 68 0.26 -5.02 12.14
C ALA A 68 1.13 -5.89 11.21
N ASP A 69 1.64 -7.03 11.65
CA ASP A 69 2.34 -7.98 10.75
C ASP A 69 1.42 -8.54 9.65
N GLN A 70 0.16 -8.86 9.98
CA GLN A 70 -0.82 -9.34 9.01
C GLN A 70 -1.19 -8.25 7.99
N ALA A 71 -1.35 -7.00 8.44
CA ALA A 71 -1.55 -5.83 7.58
C ALA A 71 -0.33 -5.60 6.67
N ARG A 72 0.89 -5.72 7.21
CA ARG A 72 2.13 -5.64 6.42
C ARG A 72 2.15 -6.70 5.32
N ALA A 73 1.95 -7.96 5.65
CA ALA A 73 1.97 -9.06 4.67
C ALA A 73 0.87 -8.91 3.60
N SER A 74 -0.33 -8.46 4.00
CA SER A 74 -1.44 -8.20 3.08
C SER A 74 -1.13 -7.04 2.14
N MET A 75 -0.47 -5.98 2.64
CA MET A 75 -0.04 -4.83 1.85
C MET A 75 1.13 -5.19 0.92
N GLU A 76 2.12 -5.95 1.38
CA GLU A 76 3.23 -6.49 0.58
C GLU A 76 2.70 -7.29 -0.63
N ALA A 77 1.69 -8.14 -0.40
CA ALA A 77 1.07 -9.00 -1.40
C ALA A 77 0.25 -8.27 -2.49
N LEU A 78 0.00 -6.95 -2.37
CA LEU A 78 -0.71 -6.22 -3.42
C LEU A 78 0.16 -6.06 -4.68
N GLU A 79 -0.31 -6.64 -5.77
CA GLU A 79 0.19 -6.39 -7.14
C GLU A 79 -0.41 -5.07 -7.64
N LEU A 80 0.42 -4.02 -7.70
CA LEU A 80 0.07 -2.67 -8.16
C LEU A 80 1.04 -2.28 -9.28
N SER A 81 0.53 -1.76 -10.39
CA SER A 81 1.33 -1.28 -11.53
C SER A 81 1.55 0.23 -11.54
N ASP A 82 0.76 0.98 -10.79
CA ASP A 82 0.90 2.43 -10.62
C ASP A 82 2.05 2.74 -9.64
N GLU A 83 3.05 3.49 -10.11
CA GLU A 83 4.27 3.80 -9.35
C GLU A 83 4.00 4.59 -8.06
N SER A 84 2.97 5.45 -8.05
CA SER A 84 2.59 6.21 -6.85
C SER A 84 1.92 5.28 -5.84
N LEU A 85 1.07 4.36 -6.30
CA LEU A 85 0.47 3.34 -5.43
C LEU A 85 1.52 2.35 -4.88
N GLN A 86 2.57 2.00 -5.65
CA GLN A 86 3.71 1.24 -5.13
C GLN A 86 4.46 2.01 -4.03
N ALA A 87 4.65 3.33 -4.19
CA ALA A 87 5.29 4.16 -3.16
C ALA A 87 4.43 4.25 -1.87
N PHE A 88 3.11 4.42 -1.99
CA PHE A 88 2.21 4.36 -0.83
C PHE A 88 2.18 2.98 -0.17
N LYS A 89 2.15 1.90 -0.96
CA LYS A 89 2.25 0.52 -0.49
C LYS A 89 3.50 0.34 0.39
N GLN A 90 4.66 0.78 -0.08
CA GLN A 90 5.90 0.67 0.68
C GLN A 90 5.88 1.49 1.99
N ARG A 91 5.25 2.68 1.99
CA ARG A 91 5.11 3.48 3.21
C ARG A 91 4.21 2.81 4.26
N PHE A 92 3.09 2.21 3.84
CA PHE A 92 2.26 1.39 4.74
C PHE A 92 3.02 0.18 5.27
N VAL A 93 3.76 -0.53 4.40
CA VAL A 93 4.59 -1.69 4.79
C VAL A 93 5.62 -1.31 5.87
N THR A 94 6.31 -0.19 5.70
CA THR A 94 7.25 0.33 6.72
C THR A 94 6.51 0.72 8.00
N MET A 95 5.42 1.48 7.90
CA MET A 95 4.61 1.89 9.06
C MET A 95 4.15 0.70 9.90
N TYR A 96 3.58 -0.33 9.27
CA TYR A 96 3.14 -1.54 9.95
C TYR A 96 4.30 -2.35 10.56
N ALA A 97 5.47 -2.39 9.91
CA ALA A 97 6.66 -3.01 10.49
C ALA A 97 7.14 -2.28 11.76
N ASP A 98 7.18 -0.94 11.72
CA ASP A 98 7.62 -0.10 12.82
C ASP A 98 6.64 -0.14 13.99
N THR A 99 5.33 -0.06 13.73
CA THR A 99 4.27 -0.28 14.74
C THR A 99 4.43 -1.66 15.38
N SER A 100 4.49 -2.74 14.58
CA SER A 100 4.62 -4.11 15.07
C SER A 100 5.86 -4.31 15.95
N LYS A 101 7.00 -3.73 15.55
CA LYS A 101 8.23 -3.74 16.34
C LYS A 101 8.08 -2.95 17.65
N ALA A 102 7.64 -1.70 17.58
CA ALA A 102 7.55 -0.82 18.74
C ALA A 102 6.58 -1.36 19.80
N THR A 103 5.45 -1.94 19.39
CA THR A 103 4.51 -2.59 20.31
C THR A 103 5.13 -3.82 21.00
N ARG A 104 5.95 -4.63 20.32
CA ARG A 104 6.67 -5.76 20.95
C ARG A 104 7.81 -5.32 21.86
N ASP A 105 8.53 -4.27 21.49
CA ASP A 105 9.55 -3.66 22.36
C ASP A 105 8.91 -3.12 23.65
N LEU A 106 7.72 -2.51 23.55
CA LEU A 106 6.93 -2.03 24.69
C LEU A 106 6.47 -3.17 25.61
N VAL A 107 5.87 -4.23 25.04
CA VAL A 107 5.50 -5.45 25.78
C VAL A 107 6.71 -6.05 26.50
N THR A 108 7.85 -6.13 25.83
CA THR A 108 9.10 -6.67 26.40
C THR A 108 9.60 -5.80 27.56
N ALA A 109 9.60 -4.48 27.40
CA ALA A 109 10.06 -3.55 28.43
C ALA A 109 9.13 -3.53 29.65
N VAL A 110 7.81 -3.58 29.46
CA VAL A 110 6.82 -3.70 30.54
C VAL A 110 7.04 -4.99 31.33
N ASN A 111 7.16 -6.14 30.67
CA ASN A 111 7.42 -7.43 31.32
C ASN A 111 8.77 -7.45 32.08
N ALA A 112 9.77 -6.71 31.58
CA ALA A 112 11.06 -6.55 32.24
C ALA A 112 11.08 -5.50 33.37
N ASN A 113 9.96 -4.82 33.66
CA ASN A 113 9.88 -3.65 34.55
C ASN A 113 10.85 -2.51 34.17
N ASN A 114 11.21 -2.41 32.88
CA ASN A 114 12.13 -1.41 32.34
C ASN A 114 11.34 -0.17 31.88
N SER A 115 11.11 0.77 32.79
CA SER A 115 10.37 2.01 32.51
C SER A 115 10.97 2.83 31.37
N GLN A 116 12.30 3.00 31.34
CA GLN A 116 13.00 3.75 30.28
C GLN A 116 12.85 3.06 28.91
N GLY A 117 12.90 1.72 28.87
CA GLY A 117 12.65 0.95 27.66
C GLY A 117 11.19 1.08 27.18
N ALA A 118 10.23 1.10 28.11
CA ALA A 118 8.82 1.24 27.80
C ALA A 118 8.50 2.65 27.27
N GLU A 119 9.08 3.70 27.85
CA GLU A 119 8.97 5.08 27.36
C GLU A 119 9.54 5.21 25.93
N ALA A 120 10.74 4.70 25.69
CA ALA A 120 11.36 4.72 24.36
C ALA A 120 10.53 3.95 23.31
N ALA A 121 10.03 2.76 23.65
CA ALA A 121 9.19 1.95 22.77
C ALA A 121 7.83 2.60 22.50
N TYR A 122 7.24 3.26 23.50
CA TYR A 122 6.00 4.03 23.35
C TYR A 122 6.19 5.25 22.44
N THR A 123 7.30 5.99 22.57
CA THR A 123 7.64 7.09 21.64
C THR A 123 7.86 6.59 20.21
N ALA A 124 8.50 5.42 20.04
CA ALA A 124 8.66 4.80 18.72
C ALA A 124 7.30 4.39 18.12
N LEU A 125 6.40 3.84 18.93
CA LEU A 125 5.05 3.46 18.52
C LEU A 125 4.24 4.68 18.07
N GLN A 126 4.24 5.76 18.84
CA GLN A 126 3.62 7.04 18.46
C GLN A 126 4.18 7.55 17.12
N THR A 127 5.51 7.61 16.99
CA THR A 127 6.19 8.08 15.77
C THR A 127 5.79 7.29 14.53
N ALA A 128 5.61 5.97 14.67
CA ALA A 128 5.13 5.09 13.60
C ALA A 128 3.65 5.37 13.26
N THR A 129 2.76 5.45 14.25
CA THR A 129 1.33 5.69 14.02
C THR A 129 1.02 7.10 13.53
N ASP A 130 1.81 8.10 13.90
CA ASP A 130 1.65 9.49 13.45
C ASP A 130 1.82 9.65 11.92
N GLN A 131 2.42 8.66 11.24
CA GLN A 131 2.52 8.62 9.78
C GLN A 131 1.20 8.24 9.09
N GLU A 132 0.24 7.64 9.81
CA GLU A 132 -0.99 7.09 9.22
C GLU A 132 -1.88 8.18 8.62
N THR A 133 -2.21 9.21 9.40
CA THR A 133 -3.08 10.31 8.94
C THR A 133 -2.54 11.04 7.70
N PRO A 134 -1.27 11.49 7.63
CA PRO A 134 -0.75 12.10 6.41
C PRO A 134 -0.72 11.13 5.23
N LEU A 135 -0.31 9.87 5.43
CA LEU A 135 -0.28 8.85 4.37
C LEU A 135 -1.68 8.57 3.80
N VAL A 136 -2.68 8.41 4.66
CA VAL A 136 -4.09 8.22 4.26
C VAL A 136 -4.62 9.44 3.51
N ASN A 137 -4.28 10.66 3.93
CA ASN A 137 -4.69 11.88 3.23
C ASN A 137 -4.05 12.02 1.84
N GLU A 138 -2.77 11.66 1.70
CA GLU A 138 -2.08 11.62 0.40
C GLU A 138 -2.70 10.59 -0.54
N VAL A 139 -2.99 9.38 -0.05
CA VAL A 139 -3.68 8.32 -0.80
C VAL A 139 -5.08 8.75 -1.23
N ASN A 140 -5.87 9.30 -0.30
CA ASN A 140 -7.22 9.79 -0.61
C ASN A 140 -7.19 10.93 -1.64
N THR A 141 -6.20 11.82 -1.58
CA THR A 141 -6.00 12.88 -2.59
C THR A 141 -5.64 12.28 -3.95
N TYR A 142 -4.69 11.33 -3.99
CA TYR A 142 -4.25 10.68 -5.22
C TYR A 142 -5.36 9.87 -5.90
N CYS A 143 -6.12 9.11 -5.12
CA CYS A 143 -7.20 8.24 -5.59
C CYS A 143 -8.48 9.02 -5.92
N GLY A 144 -8.85 10.00 -5.08
CA GLY A 144 -10.01 10.87 -5.29
C GLY A 144 -9.89 11.76 -6.53
N GLY A 145 -8.66 12.11 -6.94
CA GLY A 145 -8.37 12.87 -8.17
C GLY A 145 -8.70 12.16 -9.50
N THR A 146 -9.46 11.07 -9.49
CA THR A 146 -9.95 10.35 -10.68
C THR A 146 -11.48 10.26 -10.77
N ALA A 147 -12.21 10.98 -9.92
CA ALA A 147 -13.66 11.19 -10.04
C ALA A 147 -13.99 12.35 -11.00
N GLN A 148 -13.57 12.23 -12.28
CA GLN A 148 -13.97 13.10 -13.40
C GLN A 148 -13.68 12.44 -14.75
#